data_AF-A0A1J3J9E6-F1
#
_entry.id   AF-A0A1J3J9E6-F1
#
_cell.length_a   1.000
_cell.length_b   1.000
_cell.length_c   1.000
_cell.angle_alpha   90.00
_cell.angle_beta   90.00
_cell.angle_gamma   90.00
#
_symmetry.space_group_name_H-M   'P 1'
#
loop_
_entity.id
_entity.type
_entity.pdbx_description
1 polymer ?
#
loop_
_entity_poly.entity_id
_entity_poly.type
_entity_poly.pdbx_seq_one_letter_code
_entity_poly.pdbx_strand_id
1 'polypeptide(L)'
;QALRQLKETTKVSVPLVVFGHMHKELESGKGNRKMVVQDSDNQIVYVNGAIVPRVKEAKDKCQGSSWRGIGNNEMPVEAAAAESENGGTIRAFTLVEILDGKINKVAETWVQVIASMAKVVDEKTLFEDVY
;
A
#
# COMPACT_ATOMS: atom_id res chain seq x y z
N GLN A 1 -13.33 -0.86 24.69
CA GLN A 1 -14.50 -1.11 25.55
C GLN A 1 -15.72 -1.55 24.73
N ALA A 2 -16.14 -0.80 23.69
CA ALA A 2 -17.32 -1.16 22.87
C ALA A 2 -17.22 -2.53 22.15
N LEU A 3 -16.09 -2.85 21.50
CA LEU A 3 -15.92 -4.13 20.80
C LEU A 3 -15.97 -5.33 21.75
N ARG A 4 -15.46 -5.17 22.97
CA ARG A 4 -15.52 -6.21 24.02
C ARG A 4 -16.96 -6.45 24.47
N GLN A 5 -17.72 -5.37 24.69
CA GLN A 5 -19.16 -5.47 24.99
C GLN A 5 -19.94 -6.13 23.84
N LEU A 6 -19.59 -5.85 22.59
CA LEU A 6 -20.18 -6.53 21.43
C LEU A 6 -19.91 -8.04 21.44
N LYS A 7 -18.66 -8.46 21.73
CA LYS A 7 -18.30 -9.88 21.91
C LYS A 7 -19.12 -10.55 23.03
N GLU A 8 -19.38 -9.83 24.13
CA GLU A 8 -20.11 -10.35 25.29
C GLU A 8 -21.64 -10.41 25.07
N THR A 9 -22.20 -9.52 24.26
CA THR A 9 -23.66 -9.35 24.10
C THR A 9 -24.23 -9.98 22.83
N THR A 10 -23.37 -10.34 21.87
CA THR A 10 -23.78 -10.88 20.57
C THR A 10 -23.01 -12.15 20.23
N LYS A 11 -23.56 -12.99 19.35
CA LYS A 11 -22.84 -14.16 18.78
C LYS A 11 -22.02 -13.80 17.54
N VAL A 12 -21.73 -12.52 17.32
CA VAL A 12 -21.06 -12.06 16.11
C VAL A 12 -19.55 -12.26 16.25
N SER A 13 -18.97 -13.08 15.38
CA SER A 13 -17.52 -13.18 15.24
C SER A 13 -17.01 -11.99 14.42
N VAL A 14 -15.96 -11.33 14.91
CA VAL A 14 -15.36 -10.15 14.27
C VAL A 14 -13.89 -10.46 13.97
N PRO A 15 -13.57 -11.13 12.84
CA PRO A 15 -12.21 -11.55 12.54
C PRO A 15 -11.27 -10.38 12.17
N LEU A 16 -11.83 -9.26 11.73
CA LEU A 16 -11.10 -8.09 11.24
C LEU A 16 -11.67 -6.80 11.80
N VAL A 17 -10.81 -5.93 12.30
CA VAL A 17 -11.14 -4.55 12.65
C VAL A 17 -10.23 -3.61 11.88
N VAL A 18 -10.81 -2.79 11.02
CA VAL A 18 -10.09 -1.73 10.29
C VAL A 18 -10.37 -0.39 10.94
N PHE A 19 -9.34 0.38 11.26
CA PHE A 19 -9.47 1.71 11.84
C PHE A 19 -8.65 2.73 11.07
N GLY A 20 -9.16 3.95 10.95
CA GLY A 20 -8.59 4.97 10.07
C GLY A 20 -8.67 6.37 10.64
N HIS A 21 -7.89 6.68 11.68
CA HIS A 21 -7.68 8.06 12.18
C HIS A 21 -6.28 8.12 12.80
N MET A 22 -5.41 9.00 12.30
CA MET A 22 -4.04 9.15 12.83
C MET A 22 -4.11 9.92 14.16
N HIS A 23 -3.62 9.34 15.27
CA HIS A 23 -3.45 10.09 16.51
C HIS A 23 -2.49 11.26 16.20
N LYS A 24 -2.90 12.50 16.47
CA LYS A 24 -2.06 13.70 16.24
C LYS A 24 -0.69 13.58 16.92
N GLU A 25 -0.63 12.84 18.03
CA GLU A 25 0.60 12.56 18.78
C GLU A 25 1.62 11.70 18.01
N LEU A 26 1.15 10.92 17.03
CA LEU A 26 1.98 10.10 16.14
C LEU A 26 2.30 10.81 14.81
N GLU A 27 1.90 12.09 14.65
CA GLU A 27 2.35 12.93 13.54
C GLU A 27 3.88 13.06 13.55
N SER A 28 4.46 13.27 12.37
CA SER A 28 5.91 13.47 12.21
C SER A 28 6.79 12.30 12.69
N GLY A 29 6.26 11.07 12.73
CA GLY A 29 7.03 9.86 13.01
C GLY A 29 7.31 9.61 14.49
N LYS A 30 6.65 10.33 15.41
CA LYS A 30 6.80 10.12 16.86
C LYS A 30 6.06 8.86 17.31
N GLY A 31 6.70 7.69 17.21
CA GLY A 31 6.21 6.44 17.80
C GLY A 31 6.22 5.24 16.86
N ASN A 32 6.10 4.05 17.44
CA ASN A 32 6.07 2.79 16.70
C ASN A 32 4.69 2.59 16.05
N ARG A 33 4.59 2.82 14.74
CA ARG A 33 3.38 2.51 13.97
C ARG A 33 3.34 1.03 13.65
N LYS A 34 2.51 0.26 14.36
CA LYS A 34 2.19 -1.12 13.98
C LYS A 34 1.01 -1.11 12.99
N MET A 35 1.22 -1.74 11.85
CA MET A 35 0.21 -1.82 10.78
C MET A 35 -0.83 -2.89 11.03
N VAL A 36 -0.37 -4.00 11.60
CA VAL A 36 -1.19 -5.13 11.96
C VAL A 36 -0.90 -5.47 13.41
N VAL A 37 -1.96 -5.72 14.18
CA VAL A 37 -1.88 -6.21 15.55
C VAL A 37 -2.90 -7.33 15.70
N GLN A 38 -2.48 -8.45 16.27
CA GLN A 38 -3.38 -9.53 16.63
C GLN A 38 -3.83 -9.36 18.09
N ASP A 39 -5.11 -9.65 18.36
CA ASP A 39 -5.65 -9.68 19.72
C ASP A 39 -5.01 -10.81 20.55
N SER A 40 -5.10 -10.72 21.88
CA SER A 40 -4.50 -11.72 22.78
C SER A 40 -5.11 -13.13 22.65
N ASP A 41 -6.33 -13.23 22.12
CA ASP A 41 -7.05 -14.49 21.87
C ASP A 41 -6.82 -15.03 20.44
N ASN A 42 -6.00 -14.36 19.64
CA ASN A 42 -5.74 -14.62 18.22
C ASN A 42 -6.99 -14.63 17.32
N GLN A 43 -8.15 -14.16 17.80
CA GLN A 43 -9.40 -14.20 17.04
C GLN A 43 -9.61 -12.97 16.14
N ILE A 44 -8.97 -11.84 16.47
CA ILE A 44 -9.16 -10.58 15.75
C ILE A 44 -7.82 -10.06 15.26
N VAL A 45 -7.78 -9.70 13.98
CA VAL A 45 -6.70 -8.93 13.38
C VAL A 45 -7.13 -7.47 13.26
N TYR A 46 -6.35 -6.58 13.85
CA TYR A 46 -6.52 -5.14 13.75
C TYR A 46 -5.61 -4.59 12.66
N VAL A 47 -6.20 -3.92 11.67
CA VAL A 47 -5.47 -3.30 10.55
C VAL A 47 -5.65 -1.78 10.59
N ASN A 48 -4.53 -1.06 10.58
CA ASN A 48 -4.55 0.39 10.47
C ASN A 48 -4.78 0.81 9.00
N GLY A 49 -5.99 1.25 8.67
CA GLY A 49 -6.35 1.78 7.35
C GLY A 49 -5.99 3.25 7.14
N ALA A 50 -5.44 3.96 8.15
CA ALA A 50 -5.04 5.37 8.03
C ALA A 50 -3.76 5.60 7.21
N ILE A 51 -3.34 4.63 6.38
CA ILE A 51 -2.22 4.83 5.47
C ILE A 51 -2.68 5.73 4.31
N VAL A 52 -1.98 6.84 4.13
CA VAL A 52 -2.00 7.58 2.86
C VAL A 52 -1.37 6.69 1.79
N PRO A 53 -2.03 6.42 0.64
CA PRO A 53 -1.46 5.65 -0.45
C PRO A 53 -0.03 6.12 -0.75
N ARG A 54 0.95 5.25 -0.52
CA ARG A 54 2.35 5.58 -0.77
C ARG A 54 2.59 5.41 -2.26
N VAL A 55 2.97 6.50 -2.91
CA VAL A 55 3.30 6.52 -4.33
C VAL A 55 4.81 6.70 -4.49
N LYS A 56 5.43 5.84 -5.29
CA LYS A 56 6.79 6.00 -5.80
C LYS A 56 6.71 6.20 -7.31
N GLU A 57 7.58 7.04 -7.87
CA GLU A 57 7.77 7.12 -9.31
C GLU A 57 8.43 5.81 -9.79
N ALA A 58 7.91 5.21 -10.86
CA ALA A 58 8.58 4.10 -11.51
C ALA A 58 9.82 4.65 -12.24
N LYS A 59 11.02 4.38 -11.73
CA LYS A 59 12.25 4.72 -12.45
C LYS A 59 12.47 3.71 -13.56
N ASP A 60 12.44 4.17 -14.81
CA ASP A 60 12.95 3.39 -15.93
C ASP A 60 14.43 3.08 -15.68
N LYS A 61 14.78 1.79 -15.64
CA LYS A 61 16.19 1.40 -15.81
C LYS A 61 16.53 1.52 -17.29
N CYS A 62 16.61 2.74 -17.81
CA CYS A 62 17.38 3.01 -19.01
C CYS A 62 18.86 2.92 -18.65
N GLN A 63 19.40 1.70 -18.58
CA GLN A 63 20.85 1.53 -18.74
C GLN A 63 21.19 1.76 -20.21
N GLY A 64 21.98 2.79 -20.49
CA GLY A 64 22.79 2.86 -21.70
C GLY A 64 22.56 4.08 -22.61
N SER A 65 23.12 5.23 -22.25
CA SER A 65 24.35 5.72 -22.87
C SER A 65 24.63 7.16 -22.42
N SER A 66 25.83 7.35 -21.90
CA SER A 66 26.43 8.67 -21.70
C SER A 66 26.54 9.36 -23.06
N TRP A 67 25.83 10.47 -23.28
CA TRP A 67 26.23 11.58 -24.15
C TRP A 67 26.04 12.87 -23.35
N ARG A 68 27.11 13.36 -22.71
CA ARG A 68 27.80 14.59 -23.12
C ARG A 68 26.96 15.50 -24.02
N GLY A 69 26.63 16.69 -23.51
CA GLY A 69 26.87 17.90 -24.29
C GLY A 69 25.69 18.85 -24.48
N ILE A 70 25.92 20.07 -23.99
CA ILE A 70 25.67 21.35 -24.66
C ILE A 70 24.20 21.77 -24.85
N GLY A 71 23.75 22.63 -23.94
CA GLY A 71 22.68 23.58 -24.24
C GLY A 71 23.17 24.63 -25.23
N ASN A 72 22.58 24.66 -26.41
CA ASN A 72 21.71 25.74 -26.89
C ASN A 72 21.74 25.73 -28.43
N ASN A 73 20.62 25.46 -29.08
CA ASN A 73 19.84 26.44 -29.86
C ASN A 73 18.81 25.69 -30.75
N GLU A 74 17.66 26.36 -30.95
CA GLU A 74 16.71 26.21 -32.08
C GLU A 74 15.64 25.08 -32.01
N MET A 75 14.40 25.53 -31.79
CA MET A 75 13.14 24.79 -31.91
C MET A 75 12.70 24.69 -33.38
N PRO A 76 12.34 23.50 -33.88
CA PRO A 76 11.30 23.36 -34.88
C PRO A 76 9.98 23.00 -34.21
N VAL A 77 8.97 23.80 -34.53
CA VAL A 77 7.55 23.53 -34.36
C VAL A 77 7.20 22.28 -35.18
N GLU A 78 6.27 21.47 -34.68
CA GLU A 78 5.73 20.20 -35.25
C GLU A 78 6.27 18.89 -34.64
N ALA A 79 5.85 18.62 -33.40
CA ALA A 79 5.55 17.26 -32.95
C ALA A 79 4.42 17.35 -31.92
N ALA A 80 3.19 17.39 -32.43
CA ALA A 80 1.99 17.21 -31.62
C ALA A 80 2.05 15.85 -30.90
N ALA A 81 1.83 15.88 -29.60
CA ALA A 81 1.25 14.79 -28.80
C ALA A 81 1.88 13.39 -28.99
N ALA A 82 3.19 13.26 -28.77
CA ALA A 82 3.70 12.02 -28.20
C ALA A 82 3.73 12.23 -26.68
N GLU A 83 2.62 11.88 -26.03
CA GLU A 83 2.61 11.67 -24.59
C GLU A 83 3.80 10.77 -24.25
N SER A 84 4.70 11.26 -23.42
CA SER A 84 5.72 10.42 -22.80
C SER A 84 4.98 9.46 -21.85
N GLU A 85 4.40 8.39 -22.39
CA GLU A 85 3.74 7.31 -21.65
C GLU A 85 4.74 6.41 -20.90
N ASN A 86 5.92 6.92 -20.56
CA ASN A 86 6.96 6.16 -19.86
C ASN A 86 6.90 6.31 -18.32
N GLY A 87 5.85 6.92 -17.76
CA GLY A 87 5.81 7.37 -16.36
C GLY A 87 4.77 6.68 -15.47
N GLY A 88 4.83 5.35 -15.31
CA GLY A 88 3.95 4.65 -14.36
C GLY A 88 4.15 5.06 -12.89
N THR A 89 3.15 4.80 -12.05
CA THR A 89 3.26 4.98 -10.58
C THR A 89 3.34 3.63 -9.89
N ILE A 90 4.16 3.49 -8.85
CA ILE A 90 4.12 2.34 -7.96
C ILE A 90 3.36 2.73 -6.70
N ARG A 91 2.29 2.02 -6.39
CA ARG A 91 1.37 2.31 -5.28
C ARG A 91 1.40 1.17 -4.28
N ALA A 92 1.47 1.48 -2.99
CA ALA A 92 1.33 0.50 -1.92
C ALA A 92 -0.14 0.30 -1.54
N PHE A 93 -0.54 -0.95 -1.39
CA PHE A 93 -1.85 -1.37 -0.90
C PHE A 93 -1.68 -2.30 0.29
N THR A 94 -2.63 -2.30 1.21
CA THR A 94 -2.74 -3.36 2.23
C THR A 94 -3.81 -4.33 1.77
N LEU A 95 -3.41 -5.55 1.43
CA LEU A 95 -4.33 -6.62 1.04
C LEU A 95 -4.62 -7.50 2.25
N VAL A 96 -5.90 -7.82 2.44
CA VAL A 96 -6.37 -8.73 3.48
C VAL A 96 -7.07 -9.90 2.80
N GLU A 97 -6.51 -11.08 2.94
CA GLU A 97 -7.07 -12.33 2.42
C GLU A 97 -7.92 -12.98 3.50
N ILE A 98 -9.17 -13.30 3.15
CA ILE A 98 -10.17 -13.89 4.06
C ILE A 98 -10.58 -15.25 3.48
N LEU A 99 -10.47 -16.30 4.29
CA LEU A 99 -10.89 -17.65 3.96
C LEU A 99 -11.76 -18.18 5.10
N ASP A 100 -12.92 -18.74 4.79
CA ASP A 100 -13.86 -19.32 5.78
C ASP A 100 -14.17 -18.41 6.98
N GLY A 101 -14.26 -17.10 6.72
CA GLY A 101 -14.54 -16.11 7.75
C GLY A 101 -13.37 -15.83 8.71
N LYS A 102 -12.16 -16.29 8.39
CA LYS A 102 -10.91 -15.98 9.12
C LYS A 102 -9.95 -15.22 8.23
N ILE A 103 -9.06 -14.46 8.87
CA ILE A 103 -7.98 -13.77 8.17
C ILE A 103 -6.87 -14.77 7.89
N ASN A 104 -6.60 -15.04 6.62
CA ASN A 104 -5.54 -15.94 6.19
C ASN A 104 -4.20 -15.20 6.06
N LYS A 105 -4.21 -14.00 5.46
CA LYS A 105 -3.00 -13.20 5.25
C LYS A 105 -3.32 -11.72 5.23
N VAL A 106 -2.40 -10.91 5.75
CA VAL A 106 -2.35 -9.47 5.52
C VAL A 106 -0.99 -9.11 4.96
N ALA A 107 -0.96 -8.43 3.82
CA ALA A 107 0.29 -8.05 3.15
C ALA A 107 0.28 -6.59 2.71
N GLU A 108 1.46 -5.94 2.71
CA GLU A 108 1.71 -4.71 1.96
C GLU A 108 2.14 -5.10 0.54
N THR A 109 1.30 -4.83 -0.45
CA THR A 109 1.53 -5.17 -1.85
C THR A 109 1.79 -3.90 -2.65
N TRP A 110 2.93 -3.82 -3.32
CA TRP A 110 3.29 -2.72 -4.21
C TRP A 110 2.90 -3.09 -5.63
N VAL A 111 2.11 -2.22 -6.26
CA VAL A 111 1.59 -2.41 -7.60
C VAL A 111 2.05 -1.27 -8.49
N GLN A 112 2.76 -1.61 -9.57
CA GLN A 112 3.07 -0.68 -10.64
C GLN A 112 1.86 -0.54 -11.56
N VAL A 113 1.44 0.70 -11.81
CA VAL A 113 0.32 1.07 -12.67
C VAL A 113 0.87 1.92 -13.81
N ILE A 114 0.76 1.43 -15.04
CA ILE A 114 1.14 2.11 -16.28
C ILE A 114 -0.08 2.10 -17.19
N ALA A 115 -0.65 3.28 -17.47
CA ALA A 115 -1.89 3.42 -18.25
C ALA A 115 -2.97 2.41 -17.80
N SER A 116 -3.31 1.42 -18.64
CA SER A 116 -4.30 0.37 -18.36
C SER A 116 -3.72 -0.92 -17.75
N MET A 117 -2.42 -1.00 -17.50
CA MET A 117 -1.74 -2.17 -16.95
C MET A 117 -1.42 -2.00 -15.48
N ALA A 118 -1.68 -3.06 -14.69
CA ALA A 118 -1.28 -3.16 -13.30
C ALA A 118 -0.46 -4.44 -13.08
N LYS A 119 0.67 -4.32 -12.40
CA LYS A 119 1.57 -5.43 -12.08
C LYS A 119 2.03 -5.36 -10.63
N VAL A 120 1.91 -6.46 -9.89
CA VAL A 120 2.53 -6.60 -8.57
C VAL A 120 4.05 -6.62 -8.75
N VAL A 121 4.75 -5.72 -8.07
CA VAL A 121 6.21 -5.60 -8.15
C VAL A 121 6.91 -6.08 -6.89
N ASP A 122 6.24 -6.00 -5.75
CA ASP A 122 6.77 -6.43 -4.45
C ASP A 122 5.60 -6.73 -3.52
N GLU A 123 5.82 -7.66 -2.59
CA GLU A 123 4.85 -8.01 -1.56
C GLU A 123 5.58 -8.32 -0.26
N LYS A 124 5.11 -7.72 0.83
CA LYS A 124 5.59 -7.98 2.17
C LYS A 124 4.44 -8.46 3.06
N THR A 125 4.51 -9.72 3.47
CA THR A 125 3.61 -10.27 4.48
C THR A 125 3.78 -9.55 5.81
N LEU A 126 2.67 -9.04 6.35
CA LEU A 126 2.57 -8.39 7.67
C LEU A 126 1.95 -9.31 8.71
N PHE A 127 1.11 -10.24 8.27
CA PHE A 127 0.47 -11.29 9.05
C PHE A 127 0.15 -12.45 8.12
N GLU A 128 0.31 -13.67 8.62
CA GLU A 128 -0.10 -14.89 7.94
C GLU A 128 -0.56 -15.87 9.02
N ASP A 129 -1.75 -16.43 8.84
CA ASP A 129 -2.26 -17.48 9.70
C ASP A 129 -1.53 -18.77 9.32
N VAL A 130 -0.49 -19.08 10.08
CA VAL A 130 0.22 -20.35 9.94
C VAL A 130 -0.65 -21.38 10.65
N TYR A 131 -1.48 -22.08 9.88
CA TYR A 131 -2.15 -23.30 10.35
C TYR A 131 -1.14 -24.29 10.95
#